data_AF-A0A2M7BNZ3-F1
#
_entry.id   AF-A0A2M7BNZ3-F1
#
_cell.length_a   1.000
_cell.length_b   1.000
_cell.length_c   1.000
_cell.angle_alpha   90.00
_cell.angle_beta   90.00
_cell.angle_gamma   90.00
#
_symmetry.space_group_name_H-M   'P 1'
#
loop_
_entity.id
_entity.type
_entity.pdbx_description
1 polymer ?
#
loop_
_entity_poly.entity_id
_entity_poly.type
_entity_poly.pdbx_seq_one_letter_code
_entity_poly.pdbx_strand_id
1 'polypeptide(L)'
;MVASLDLLLRVIDHALGKIEAEQGVGAVPGQATALAAIADFASVKWQDCPAGWQAPFRPAGKGDYFDWPLLTDLMPWQHSGIECKRTWPIAPDDETLKQRWRALLSAEDRGAMFRETGDRMVSGTYDIILTAGASSKPIAQIPKNAPVPPIHTCGFRSFDRQKIIADARLMPRPRPDLWRVHGPKQLFLASSVVLELGSGPAITSSSHIPDLHYFAGRGGKDILPLYRNAGATEANIPPGLLDLLSTAYRLRVTPEDFLAYGVLAQPAFTARHAKELETRELRLPLTKDFALFAKVRDIGARLLWLHTYGERFVPRGRQRGQIPPRAAKCIKAVPGEPDGYPESFDYNDATRKLRVGEGEFHPVSP
;
A
#
# COMPACT_ATOMS: atom_id res chain seq x y z
N MET A 1 -7.96 -40.74 -10.37
CA MET A 1 -6.80 -39.91 -10.77
C MET A 1 -6.56 -39.83 -12.29
N VAL A 2 -7.15 -40.67 -13.15
CA VAL A 2 -6.91 -40.59 -14.62
C VAL A 2 -7.74 -39.49 -15.30
N ALA A 3 -8.94 -39.19 -14.80
CA ALA A 3 -9.80 -38.11 -15.31
C ALA A 3 -9.25 -36.67 -15.12
N SER A 4 -8.22 -36.52 -14.27
CA SER A 4 -7.55 -35.24 -14.00
C SER A 4 -6.49 -34.89 -15.05
N LEU A 5 -5.93 -35.89 -15.74
CA LEU A 5 -4.81 -35.72 -16.67
C LEU A 5 -5.30 -35.18 -18.02
N ASP A 6 -6.39 -35.75 -18.51
CA ASP A 6 -7.06 -35.34 -19.75
C ASP A 6 -7.59 -33.91 -19.67
N LEU A 7 -8.06 -33.50 -18.48
CA LEU A 7 -8.55 -32.15 -18.26
C LEU A 7 -7.40 -31.13 -18.28
N LEU A 8 -6.26 -31.45 -17.66
CA LEU A 8 -5.12 -30.54 -17.58
C LEU A 8 -4.47 -30.35 -18.97
N LEU A 9 -4.27 -31.44 -19.72
CA LEU A 9 -3.73 -31.38 -21.08
C LEU A 9 -4.64 -30.55 -22.01
N ARG A 10 -5.97 -30.76 -21.94
CA ARG A 10 -6.93 -29.95 -22.69
C ARG A 10 -6.91 -28.47 -22.32
N VAL A 11 -6.66 -28.13 -21.04
CA VAL A 11 -6.52 -26.74 -20.59
C VAL A 11 -5.23 -26.10 -21.13
N ILE A 12 -4.14 -26.87 -21.17
CA ILE A 12 -2.85 -26.42 -21.73
C ILE A 12 -2.99 -26.20 -23.25
N ASP A 13 -3.53 -27.18 -23.98
CA ASP A 13 -3.76 -27.07 -25.43
C ASP A 13 -4.68 -25.90 -25.78
N HIS A 14 -5.75 -25.71 -25.00
CA HIS A 14 -6.66 -24.57 -25.17
C HIS A 14 -5.96 -23.23 -24.93
N ALA A 15 -5.12 -23.13 -23.90
CA ALA A 15 -4.36 -21.92 -23.59
C ALA A 15 -3.33 -21.60 -24.70
N LEU A 16 -2.62 -22.62 -25.20
CA LEU A 16 -1.66 -22.47 -26.29
C LEU A 16 -2.34 -22.04 -27.60
N GLY A 17 -3.45 -22.67 -27.97
CA GLY A 17 -4.21 -22.31 -29.16
C GLY A 17 -4.79 -20.89 -29.12
N LYS A 18 -5.18 -20.41 -27.93
CA LYS A 18 -5.64 -19.02 -27.75
C LYS A 18 -4.52 -18.00 -27.94
N ILE A 19 -3.33 -18.28 -27.43
CA ILE A 19 -2.15 -17.43 -27.61
C ILE A 19 -1.78 -17.35 -29.10
N GLU A 20 -1.80 -18.47 -29.80
CA GLU A 20 -1.48 -18.54 -31.23
C GLU A 20 -2.49 -17.77 -32.09
N ALA A 21 -3.78 -17.82 -31.72
CA ALA A 21 -4.83 -17.05 -32.39
C ALA A 21 -4.75 -15.54 -32.15
N GLU A 22 -4.33 -15.11 -30.96
CA GLU A 22 -4.23 -13.68 -30.59
C GLU A 22 -2.90 -13.05 -31.04
N GLN A 23 -1.82 -13.83 -31.14
CA GLN A 23 -0.45 -13.31 -31.31
C GLN A 23 0.30 -13.87 -32.53
N GLY A 24 -0.29 -14.82 -33.27
CA GLY A 24 0.28 -15.41 -34.49
C GLY A 24 1.06 -16.71 -34.27
N VAL A 25 1.18 -17.49 -35.35
CA VAL A 25 1.90 -18.78 -35.36
C VAL A 25 3.37 -18.57 -34.99
N GLY A 26 3.83 -19.23 -33.92
CA GLY A 26 5.19 -19.09 -33.38
C GLY A 26 5.37 -18.03 -32.29
N ALA A 27 4.31 -17.33 -31.87
CA ALA A 27 4.35 -16.48 -30.68
C ALA A 27 4.39 -17.35 -29.42
N VAL A 28 5.56 -17.43 -28.78
CA VAL A 28 5.72 -18.10 -27.48
C VAL A 28 6.08 -17.00 -26.48
N PRO A 29 5.13 -16.49 -25.67
CA PRO A 29 5.48 -15.72 -24.48
C PRO A 29 6.44 -16.58 -23.64
N GLY A 30 7.43 -16.00 -22.96
CA GLY A 30 8.42 -16.80 -22.20
C GLY A 30 7.83 -17.82 -21.21
N GLN A 31 6.56 -17.68 -20.83
CA GLN A 31 5.80 -18.65 -20.03
C GLN A 31 5.37 -19.91 -20.82
N ALA A 32 5.09 -19.80 -22.12
CA ALA A 32 4.71 -20.93 -22.98
C ALA A 32 5.92 -21.83 -23.34
N THR A 33 7.15 -21.31 -23.34
CA THR A 33 8.37 -22.12 -23.51
C THR A 33 8.60 -23.04 -22.30
N ALA A 34 8.31 -22.55 -21.09
CA ALA A 34 8.42 -23.35 -19.87
C ALA A 34 7.38 -24.48 -19.82
N LEU A 35 6.16 -24.22 -20.29
CA LEU A 35 5.10 -25.24 -20.41
C LEU A 35 5.42 -26.27 -21.51
N ALA A 36 5.93 -25.83 -22.66
CA ALA A 36 6.32 -26.71 -23.76
C ALA A 36 7.50 -27.64 -23.42
N ALA A 37 8.31 -27.29 -22.42
CA ALA A 37 9.40 -28.12 -21.91
C ALA A 37 8.93 -29.24 -20.96
N ILE A 38 7.65 -29.22 -20.53
CA ILE A 38 7.07 -30.27 -19.69
C ILE A 38 6.55 -31.36 -20.61
N ALA A 39 7.36 -32.40 -20.81
CA ALA A 39 7.00 -33.53 -21.68
C ALA A 39 5.96 -34.46 -21.03
N ASP A 40 6.01 -34.61 -19.71
CA ASP A 40 5.08 -35.42 -18.93
C ASP A 40 5.06 -35.00 -17.45
N PHE A 41 4.16 -35.57 -16.65
CA PHE A 41 4.06 -35.27 -15.21
C PHE A 41 5.31 -35.68 -14.41
N ALA A 42 6.05 -36.71 -14.83
CA ALA A 42 7.28 -37.15 -14.15
C ALA A 42 8.43 -36.16 -14.37
N SER A 43 8.40 -35.40 -15.46
CA SER A 43 9.35 -34.33 -15.77
C SER A 43 9.18 -33.10 -14.87
N VAL A 44 8.04 -32.96 -14.18
CA VAL A 44 7.78 -31.86 -13.24
C VAL A 44 8.38 -32.19 -11.87
N LYS A 45 9.11 -31.24 -11.29
CA LYS A 45 9.64 -31.35 -9.93
C LYS A 45 8.55 -31.10 -8.89
N TRP A 46 7.78 -32.12 -8.57
CA TRP A 46 6.75 -32.09 -7.54
C TRP A 46 7.33 -31.83 -6.15
N GLN A 47 6.55 -31.16 -5.31
CA GLN A 47 6.85 -30.93 -3.91
C GLN A 47 5.59 -31.13 -3.08
N ASP A 48 5.74 -31.78 -1.93
CA ASP A 48 4.64 -32.02 -1.02
C ASP A 48 4.14 -30.71 -0.40
N CYS A 49 2.82 -30.58 -0.31
CA CYS A 49 2.15 -29.49 0.38
C CYS A 49 1.66 -29.97 1.76
N PRO A 50 1.50 -29.07 2.74
CA PRO A 50 0.88 -29.41 4.02
C PRO A 50 -0.51 -30.05 3.84
N ALA A 51 -0.79 -31.12 4.59
CA ALA A 51 -2.04 -31.88 4.49
C ALA A 51 -3.21 -31.31 5.31
N GLY A 52 -3.01 -30.21 6.04
CA GLY A 52 -4.03 -29.61 6.89
C GLY A 52 -5.14 -28.96 6.06
N TRP A 53 -6.40 -29.10 6.51
CA TRP A 53 -7.57 -28.61 5.76
C TRP A 53 -7.54 -27.10 5.45
N GLN A 54 -7.00 -26.30 6.37
CA GLN A 54 -6.82 -24.85 6.21
C GLN A 54 -5.38 -24.46 5.88
N ALA A 55 -4.50 -25.44 5.68
CA ALA A 55 -3.10 -25.16 5.37
C ALA A 55 -2.98 -24.65 3.92
N PRO A 56 -2.03 -23.75 3.64
CA PRO A 56 -1.90 -23.21 2.29
C PRO A 56 -1.46 -24.32 1.34
N PHE A 57 -2.11 -24.40 0.18
CA PHE A 57 -1.82 -25.42 -0.84
C PHE A 57 -0.56 -25.06 -1.65
N ARG A 58 0.59 -25.10 -0.97
CA ARG A 58 1.91 -24.83 -1.51
C ARG A 58 2.99 -25.54 -0.69
N PRO A 59 4.18 -25.81 -1.25
CA PRO A 59 5.27 -26.40 -0.50
C PRO A 59 5.65 -25.57 0.72
N ALA A 60 6.04 -26.24 1.81
CA ALA A 60 6.60 -25.54 2.95
C ALA A 60 7.89 -24.81 2.54
N GLY A 61 8.02 -23.57 3.00
CA GLY A 61 9.25 -22.81 2.87
C GLY A 61 10.43 -23.52 3.53
N LYS A 62 11.65 -23.29 3.02
CA LYS A 62 12.90 -23.83 3.57
C LYS A 62 13.85 -22.70 3.93
N GLY A 63 14.62 -22.87 5.00
CA GLY A 63 15.67 -21.94 5.45
C GLY A 63 15.21 -20.92 6.50
N ASP A 64 16.19 -20.20 7.06
CA ASP A 64 16.06 -19.33 8.23
C ASP A 64 14.98 -18.22 8.10
N TYR A 65 14.60 -17.85 6.87
CA TYR A 65 13.52 -16.89 6.61
C TYR A 65 12.21 -17.31 7.29
N PHE A 66 11.90 -18.61 7.26
CA PHE A 66 10.64 -19.14 7.78
C PHE A 66 10.64 -19.33 9.31
N ASP A 67 11.79 -19.14 9.97
CA ASP A 67 11.89 -19.08 11.43
C ASP A 67 11.55 -17.68 11.98
N TRP A 68 11.54 -16.66 11.10
CA TRP A 68 11.20 -15.30 11.49
C TRP A 68 9.70 -15.13 11.67
N PRO A 69 9.24 -14.31 12.63
CA PRO A 69 7.82 -14.06 12.84
C PRO A 69 7.18 -13.38 11.62
N LEU A 70 5.92 -13.74 11.33
CA LEU A 70 5.11 -13.04 10.34
C LEU A 70 4.88 -11.60 10.77
N LEU A 71 4.93 -10.66 9.82
CA LEU A 71 4.56 -9.27 10.08
C LEU A 71 3.14 -9.17 10.62
N THR A 72 2.24 -10.03 10.15
CA THR A 72 0.85 -10.09 10.61
C THR A 72 0.71 -10.66 12.02
N ASP A 73 1.68 -11.40 12.54
CA ASP A 73 1.66 -11.81 13.95
C ASP A 73 2.20 -10.68 14.84
N LEU A 74 3.16 -9.92 14.33
CA LEU A 74 3.76 -8.76 15.00
C LEU A 74 2.87 -7.51 14.98
N MET A 75 1.99 -7.39 13.98
CA MET A 75 1.01 -6.31 13.82
C MET A 75 -0.35 -6.89 13.41
N PRO A 76 -1.07 -7.54 14.34
CA PRO A 76 -2.22 -8.38 14.00
C PRO A 76 -3.46 -7.63 13.56
N TRP A 77 -3.59 -6.36 13.90
CA TRP A 77 -4.73 -5.56 13.47
C TRP A 77 -4.48 -4.95 12.09
N GLN A 78 -5.22 -5.45 11.10
CA GLN A 78 -5.09 -5.07 9.68
C GLN A 78 -6.44 -4.59 9.13
N HIS A 79 -6.38 -3.63 8.21
CA HIS A 79 -7.54 -3.13 7.48
C HIS A 79 -7.23 -3.00 5.98
N SER A 80 -8.27 -2.94 5.16
CA SER A 80 -8.09 -2.33 3.84
C SER A 80 -8.09 -0.81 3.95
N GLY A 81 -7.51 -0.13 2.97
CA GLY A 81 -7.67 1.33 2.83
C GLY A 81 -9.12 1.75 2.53
N ILE A 82 -9.34 3.07 2.56
CA ILE A 82 -10.62 3.71 2.23
C ILE A 82 -10.91 3.60 0.73
N GLU A 83 -12.17 3.52 0.33
CA GLU A 83 -12.55 3.41 -1.08
C GLU A 83 -13.76 4.30 -1.41
N CYS A 84 -13.58 5.18 -2.39
CA CYS A 84 -14.66 6.02 -2.93
C CYS A 84 -15.46 5.34 -4.05
N LYS A 85 -14.84 4.45 -4.85
CA LYS A 85 -15.35 3.92 -6.14
C LYS A 85 -15.77 4.99 -7.16
N ARG A 86 -15.28 6.22 -6.97
CA ARG A 86 -15.50 7.38 -7.85
C ARG A 86 -14.29 8.29 -7.68
N THR A 87 -13.89 8.94 -8.77
CA THR A 87 -12.63 9.69 -8.83
C THR A 87 -12.76 11.13 -8.32
N TRP A 88 -13.98 11.69 -8.33
CA TRP A 88 -14.18 13.11 -8.05
C TRP A 88 -14.04 13.55 -6.57
N PRO A 89 -14.34 12.72 -5.53
CA PRO A 89 -14.19 13.11 -4.13
C PRO A 89 -12.74 13.22 -3.65
N ILE A 90 -11.78 12.90 -4.52
CA ILE A 90 -10.34 13.02 -4.28
C ILE A 90 -9.76 14.00 -5.32
N ALA A 91 -8.90 14.91 -4.89
CA ALA A 91 -8.23 15.87 -5.77
C ALA A 91 -6.89 16.35 -5.17
N PRO A 92 -6.02 16.99 -5.97
CA PRO A 92 -4.76 17.55 -5.46
C PRO A 92 -4.93 18.69 -4.45
N ASP A 93 -6.06 19.41 -4.51
CA ASP A 93 -6.29 20.61 -3.71
C ASP A 93 -7.75 20.75 -3.24
N ASP A 94 -7.93 21.57 -2.20
CA ASP A 94 -9.22 21.79 -1.55
C ASP A 94 -10.22 22.55 -2.46
N GLU A 95 -9.73 23.45 -3.33
CA GLU A 95 -10.60 24.27 -4.18
C GLU A 95 -11.25 23.44 -5.28
N THR A 96 -10.51 22.51 -5.88
CA THR A 96 -11.05 21.53 -6.83
C THR A 96 -12.18 20.73 -6.20
N LEU A 97 -12.03 20.28 -4.95
CA LEU A 97 -13.09 19.54 -4.24
C LEU A 97 -14.31 20.43 -3.95
N LYS A 98 -14.10 21.67 -3.51
CA LYS A 98 -15.18 22.64 -3.27
C LYS A 98 -15.96 22.95 -4.56
N GLN A 99 -15.27 23.09 -5.68
CA GLN A 99 -15.89 23.30 -7.00
C GLN A 99 -16.73 22.09 -7.41
N ARG A 100 -16.15 20.88 -7.32
CA ARG A 100 -16.86 19.63 -7.65
C ARG A 100 -18.09 19.41 -6.77
N TRP A 101 -17.99 19.72 -5.48
CA TRP A 101 -19.14 19.66 -4.55
C TRP A 101 -20.25 20.64 -4.94
N ARG A 102 -19.92 21.90 -5.24
CA ARG A 102 -20.90 22.89 -5.73
C ARG A 102 -21.55 22.47 -7.03
N ALA A 103 -20.77 21.89 -7.96
CA ALA A 103 -21.28 21.37 -9.22
C ALA A 103 -22.25 20.20 -8.99
N LEU A 104 -21.93 19.26 -8.10
CA LEU A 104 -22.82 18.18 -7.69
C LEU A 104 -24.15 18.73 -7.13
N LEU A 105 -24.10 19.69 -6.21
CA LEU A 105 -25.31 20.23 -5.60
C LEU A 105 -26.15 21.09 -6.56
N SER A 106 -25.53 21.66 -7.59
CA SER A 106 -26.21 22.51 -8.58
C SER A 106 -26.76 21.74 -9.78
N ALA A 107 -26.29 20.51 -10.00
CA ALA A 107 -26.73 19.65 -11.09
C ALA A 107 -28.24 19.38 -11.04
N GLU A 108 -28.87 19.35 -12.22
CA GLU A 108 -30.27 18.93 -12.39
C GLU A 108 -30.41 17.45 -12.06
N ASP A 109 -29.56 16.61 -12.67
CA ASP A 109 -29.40 15.20 -12.30
C ASP A 109 -28.20 15.02 -11.36
N ARG A 110 -28.47 15.12 -10.05
CA ARG A 110 -27.47 14.88 -9.01
C ARG A 110 -26.96 13.43 -9.01
N GLY A 111 -27.79 12.45 -9.37
CA GLY A 111 -27.42 11.03 -9.35
C GLY A 111 -26.34 10.72 -10.40
N ALA A 112 -26.56 11.19 -11.63
CA ALA A 112 -25.57 11.07 -12.71
C ALA A 112 -24.27 11.82 -12.35
N MET A 113 -24.36 13.05 -11.86
CA MET A 113 -23.18 13.84 -11.47
C MET A 113 -22.41 13.21 -10.30
N PHE A 114 -23.13 12.59 -9.35
CA PHE A 114 -22.54 11.88 -8.23
C PHE A 114 -21.79 10.61 -8.64
N ARG A 115 -22.16 10.00 -9.77
CA ARG A 115 -21.81 8.64 -10.17
C ARG A 115 -22.31 7.64 -9.11
N GLU A 116 -23.62 7.49 -9.04
CA GLU A 116 -24.27 6.53 -8.17
C GLU A 116 -23.79 5.11 -8.40
N THR A 117 -23.75 4.35 -7.31
CA THR A 117 -23.51 2.91 -7.32
C THR A 117 -24.55 2.27 -6.41
N GLY A 118 -24.77 0.95 -6.52
CA GLY A 118 -25.66 0.24 -5.59
C GLY A 118 -25.28 0.43 -4.11
N ASP A 119 -24.00 0.68 -3.83
CA ASP A 119 -23.52 0.95 -2.47
C ASP A 119 -23.80 2.39 -2.00
N ARG A 120 -23.86 3.37 -2.90
CA ARG A 120 -23.97 4.80 -2.58
C ARG A 120 -24.85 5.55 -3.58
N MET A 121 -25.95 6.11 -3.08
CA MET A 121 -26.93 6.90 -3.83
C MET A 121 -27.12 8.28 -3.17
N VAL A 122 -27.50 9.28 -3.95
CA VAL A 122 -27.78 10.65 -3.45
C VAL A 122 -29.03 10.68 -2.57
N SER A 123 -29.95 9.75 -2.75
CA SER A 123 -31.13 9.55 -1.90
C SER A 123 -30.82 8.75 -0.62
N GLY A 124 -29.66 8.12 -0.52
CA GLY A 124 -29.29 7.23 0.57
C GLY A 124 -28.99 7.97 1.88
N THR A 125 -29.37 7.35 3.00
CA THR A 125 -28.99 7.76 4.36
C THR A 125 -27.93 6.79 4.86
N TYR A 126 -26.83 7.32 5.39
CA TYR A 126 -25.69 6.51 5.83
C TYR A 126 -25.19 7.00 7.19
N ASP A 127 -25.51 6.26 8.25
CA ASP A 127 -25.15 6.61 9.63
C ASP A 127 -23.73 6.17 9.98
N ILE A 128 -22.75 6.82 9.35
CA ILE A 128 -21.31 6.57 9.58
C ILE A 128 -20.62 7.90 9.86
N ILE A 129 -20.06 8.03 11.07
CA ILE A 129 -19.39 9.24 11.53
C ILE A 129 -17.89 9.11 11.24
N LEU A 130 -17.38 9.88 10.28
CA LEU A 130 -15.94 9.94 9.96
C LEU A 130 -15.24 11.13 10.63
N THR A 131 -15.96 12.23 10.82
CA THR A 131 -15.44 13.50 11.30
C THR A 131 -16.46 14.16 12.23
N ALA A 132 -16.00 15.13 13.04
CA ALA A 132 -16.90 16.00 13.78
C ALA A 132 -17.76 16.80 12.79
N GLY A 133 -19.08 16.74 12.94
CA GLY A 133 -20.02 17.36 11.99
C GLY A 133 -20.42 16.49 10.80
N ALA A 134 -20.13 15.18 10.83
CA ALA A 134 -20.65 14.24 9.84
C ALA A 134 -22.19 14.31 9.79
N SER A 135 -22.73 14.22 8.56
CA SER A 135 -24.17 14.27 8.31
C SER A 135 -24.61 13.01 7.59
N SER A 136 -25.67 12.36 8.09
CA SER A 136 -26.31 11.25 7.39
C SER A 136 -27.42 11.69 6.43
N LYS A 137 -27.74 13.00 6.40
CA LYS A 137 -28.79 13.54 5.53
C LYS A 137 -28.51 13.18 4.06
N PRO A 138 -29.48 12.66 3.29
CA PRO A 138 -29.27 12.37 1.88
C PRO A 138 -28.77 13.57 1.08
N ILE A 139 -27.82 13.35 0.17
CA ILE A 139 -27.25 14.39 -0.70
C ILE A 139 -28.33 15.07 -1.56
N ALA A 140 -29.35 14.33 -1.98
CA ALA A 140 -30.51 14.84 -2.71
C ALA A 140 -31.23 15.97 -1.96
N GLN A 141 -31.20 15.96 -0.62
CA GLN A 141 -31.90 16.91 0.24
C GLN A 141 -31.00 18.06 0.72
N ILE A 142 -29.76 18.13 0.23
CA ILE A 142 -28.82 19.20 0.60
C ILE A 142 -29.11 20.45 -0.25
N PRO A 143 -29.25 21.64 0.37
CA PRO A 143 -29.40 22.91 -0.37
C PRO A 143 -28.24 23.18 -1.31
N LYS A 144 -28.47 23.85 -2.44
CA LYS A 144 -27.43 24.13 -3.45
C LYS A 144 -26.23 24.92 -2.92
N ASN A 145 -26.44 25.74 -1.89
CA ASN A 145 -25.44 26.59 -1.25
C ASN A 145 -24.80 25.95 0.01
N ALA A 146 -25.07 24.68 0.29
CA ALA A 146 -24.50 24.03 1.47
C ALA A 146 -22.96 23.95 1.38
N PRO A 147 -22.25 24.14 2.49
CA PRO A 147 -20.79 24.03 2.51
C PRO A 147 -20.35 22.60 2.15
N VAL A 148 -19.12 22.48 1.63
CA VAL A 148 -18.48 21.18 1.45
C VAL A 148 -18.27 20.52 2.83
N PRO A 149 -18.45 19.20 2.96
CA PRO A 149 -18.03 18.48 4.15
C PRO A 149 -16.53 18.65 4.42
N PRO A 150 -16.03 18.33 5.64
CA PRO A 150 -14.62 18.46 5.98
C PRO A 150 -13.70 17.80 4.94
N ILE A 151 -12.63 18.50 4.56
CA ILE A 151 -11.61 18.00 3.62
C ILE A 151 -10.39 17.57 4.43
N HIS A 152 -9.90 16.36 4.18
CA HIS A 152 -8.71 15.80 4.83
C HIS A 152 -7.64 15.48 3.81
N THR A 153 -6.38 15.43 4.26
CA THR A 153 -5.31 14.80 3.47
C THR A 153 -5.40 13.28 3.64
N CYS A 154 -5.36 12.54 2.53
CA CYS A 154 -5.24 11.08 2.51
C CYS A 154 -3.92 10.65 1.83
N GLY A 155 -3.46 9.44 2.16
CA GLY A 155 -2.42 8.80 1.37
C GLY A 155 -3.07 8.15 0.17
N PHE A 156 -2.95 8.73 -1.02
CA PHE A 156 -3.58 8.20 -2.22
C PHE A 156 -2.76 7.06 -2.82
N ARG A 157 -1.47 7.27 -3.03
CA ARG A 157 -0.48 6.23 -3.39
C ARG A 157 0.73 6.38 -2.48
N SER A 158 1.62 5.40 -2.49
CA SER A 158 2.91 5.50 -1.79
C SER A 158 3.57 6.83 -2.15
N PHE A 159 3.78 7.68 -1.14
CA PHE A 159 4.36 9.03 -1.29
C PHE A 159 3.54 10.01 -2.16
N ASP A 160 2.25 9.75 -2.37
CA ASP A 160 1.32 10.69 -2.98
C ASP A 160 0.22 11.05 -1.97
N ARG A 161 0.15 12.34 -1.65
CA ARG A 161 -0.83 12.90 -0.71
C ARG A 161 -1.83 13.72 -1.49
N GLN A 162 -3.09 13.33 -1.39
CA GLN A 162 -4.20 14.01 -2.04
C GLN A 162 -5.18 14.52 -0.97
N LYS A 163 -6.12 15.36 -1.40
CA LYS A 163 -7.24 15.81 -0.59
C LYS A 163 -8.45 14.93 -0.84
N ILE A 164 -9.23 14.68 0.21
CA ILE A 164 -10.46 13.90 0.16
C ILE A 164 -11.58 14.59 0.94
N ILE A 165 -12.80 14.58 0.40
CA ILE A 165 -13.99 14.97 1.15
C ILE A 165 -14.32 13.85 2.14
N ALA A 166 -14.13 14.10 3.43
CA ALA A 166 -14.27 13.15 4.52
C ALA A 166 -15.74 12.91 4.92
N ASP A 167 -16.50 12.33 3.98
CA ASP A 167 -17.93 12.09 4.09
C ASP A 167 -18.29 10.67 3.67
N ALA A 168 -18.90 9.91 4.59
CA ALA A 168 -19.24 8.50 4.36
C ALA A 168 -20.29 8.30 3.26
N ARG A 169 -21.12 9.32 2.97
CA ARG A 169 -22.07 9.29 1.86
C ARG A 169 -21.34 9.19 0.52
N LEU A 170 -20.08 9.61 0.45
CA LEU A 170 -19.23 9.56 -0.75
C LEU A 170 -18.40 8.28 -0.88
N MET A 171 -18.41 7.40 0.13
CA MET A 171 -17.46 6.28 0.24
C MET A 171 -18.18 4.96 0.52
N PRO A 172 -18.31 4.04 -0.44
CA PRO A 172 -18.84 2.69 -0.21
C PRO A 172 -18.13 1.95 0.92
N ARG A 173 -16.80 2.09 1.03
CA ARG A 173 -15.98 1.47 2.07
C ARG A 173 -15.18 2.55 2.81
N PRO A 174 -15.80 3.28 3.75
CA PRO A 174 -15.17 4.42 4.40
C PRO A 174 -14.17 4.03 5.50
N ARG A 175 -14.20 2.78 5.99
CA ARG A 175 -13.31 2.26 7.04
C ARG A 175 -13.25 3.17 8.28
N PRO A 176 -14.38 3.38 9.00
CA PRO A 176 -14.47 4.30 10.13
C PRO A 176 -13.42 4.02 11.22
N ASP A 177 -12.96 2.77 11.35
CA ASP A 177 -11.88 2.41 12.26
C ASP A 177 -10.57 3.15 11.98
N LEU A 178 -10.19 3.32 10.70
CA LEU A 178 -9.00 4.07 10.32
C LEU A 178 -9.12 5.56 10.66
N TRP A 179 -10.34 6.12 10.58
CA TRP A 179 -10.62 7.50 11.00
C TRP A 179 -10.55 7.64 12.52
N ARG A 180 -11.12 6.69 13.27
CA ARG A 180 -11.14 6.70 14.73
C ARG A 180 -9.75 6.61 15.35
N VAL A 181 -8.82 5.92 14.70
CA VAL A 181 -7.43 5.79 15.18
C VAL A 181 -6.49 6.82 14.58
N HIS A 182 -6.95 7.67 13.66
CA HIS A 182 -6.13 8.72 13.09
C HIS A 182 -5.81 9.79 14.15
N GLY A 183 -4.57 10.25 14.16
CA GLY A 183 -4.09 11.20 15.16
C GLY A 183 -2.67 11.69 14.88
N PRO A 184 -2.17 12.64 15.69
CA PRO A 184 -0.90 13.34 15.45
C PRO A 184 0.35 12.44 15.60
N LYS A 185 0.19 11.25 16.18
CA LYS A 185 1.23 10.22 16.33
C LYS A 185 1.00 8.97 15.49
N GLN A 186 -0.18 8.85 14.87
CA GLN A 186 -0.52 7.66 14.08
C GLN A 186 0.36 7.54 12.84
N LEU A 187 0.70 6.29 12.51
CA LEU A 187 1.32 5.86 11.27
C LEU A 187 0.65 4.59 10.78
N PHE A 188 0.48 4.50 9.47
CA PHE A 188 -0.01 3.31 8.81
C PHE A 188 1.13 2.72 8.02
N LEU A 189 1.51 1.47 8.29
CA LEU A 189 2.28 0.69 7.32
C LEU A 189 1.34 0.17 6.25
N ALA A 190 1.87 0.07 5.04
CA ALA A 190 1.19 -0.56 3.93
C ALA A 190 2.10 -1.58 3.28
N SER A 191 1.57 -2.78 3.05
CA SER A 191 2.25 -3.90 2.43
C SER A 191 1.24 -4.74 1.68
N SER A 192 1.61 -5.38 0.58
CA SER A 192 0.75 -6.42 0.02
C SER A 192 0.99 -7.74 0.75
N VAL A 193 -0.09 -8.34 1.26
CA VAL A 193 -0.11 -9.73 1.74
C VAL A 193 -0.82 -10.67 0.76
N VAL A 194 -1.37 -10.11 -0.32
CA VAL A 194 -2.19 -10.82 -1.32
C VAL A 194 -1.47 -10.92 -2.66
N LEU A 195 -0.62 -9.95 -3.00
CA LEU A 195 0.14 -9.88 -4.25
C LEU A 195 1.60 -10.23 -4.00
N GLU A 196 2.26 -10.69 -5.06
CA GLU A 196 3.71 -10.79 -5.09
C GLU A 196 4.34 -9.39 -4.99
N LEU A 197 5.37 -9.28 -4.17
CA LEU A 197 6.14 -8.05 -4.02
C LEU A 197 7.12 -7.92 -5.20
N GLY A 198 7.15 -6.73 -5.80
CA GLY A 198 8.10 -6.39 -6.86
C GLY A 198 9.49 -6.02 -6.34
N SER A 199 10.32 -5.43 -7.21
CA SER A 199 11.71 -5.00 -6.94
C SER A 199 11.85 -3.78 -6.01
N GLY A 200 10.76 -3.35 -5.36
CA GLY A 200 10.72 -2.21 -4.46
C GLY A 200 10.76 -2.60 -2.97
N PRO A 201 10.51 -1.66 -2.05
CA PRO A 201 10.37 -2.00 -0.64
C PRO A 201 9.18 -2.93 -0.40
N ALA A 202 9.28 -3.83 0.59
CA ALA A 202 8.16 -4.68 0.98
C ALA A 202 7.06 -3.89 1.72
N ILE A 203 7.42 -2.79 2.39
CA ILE A 203 6.49 -1.91 3.09
C ILE A 203 6.71 -0.44 2.74
N THR A 204 5.63 0.33 2.71
CA THR A 204 5.66 1.80 2.75
C THR A 204 4.88 2.31 3.94
N SER A 205 4.98 3.60 4.24
CA SER A 205 4.33 4.22 5.40
C SER A 205 3.54 5.46 5.02
N SER A 206 2.46 5.75 5.73
CA SER A 206 1.68 6.98 5.61
C SER A 206 1.35 7.57 6.99
N SER A 207 1.46 8.90 7.14
CA SER A 207 0.91 9.66 8.28
C SER A 207 -0.58 9.99 8.13
N HIS A 208 -1.15 9.73 6.95
CA HIS A 208 -2.54 9.99 6.59
C HIS A 208 -3.28 8.68 6.29
N ILE A 209 -4.60 8.69 6.41
CA ILE A 209 -5.44 7.51 6.16
C ILE A 209 -5.21 7.04 4.70
N PRO A 210 -4.77 5.78 4.49
CA PRO A 210 -4.48 5.28 3.14
C PRO A 210 -5.74 4.93 2.33
N ASP A 211 -5.72 5.25 1.04
CA ASP A 211 -6.62 4.71 0.02
C ASP A 211 -6.44 3.20 -0.13
N LEU A 212 -7.48 2.52 -0.61
CA LEU A 212 -7.47 1.09 -0.88
C LEU A 212 -6.28 0.67 -1.75
N HIS A 213 -5.85 1.51 -2.70
CA HIS A 213 -4.80 1.22 -3.65
C HIS A 213 -3.44 1.86 -3.28
N TYR A 214 -3.25 2.24 -2.01
CA TYR A 214 -2.09 3.00 -1.56
C TYR A 214 -0.74 2.35 -1.90
N PHE A 215 -0.57 1.05 -1.61
CA PHE A 215 0.73 0.39 -1.71
C PHE A 215 1.15 0.10 -3.15
N ALA A 216 0.34 -0.66 -3.89
CA ALA A 216 0.69 -1.20 -5.21
C ALA A 216 -0.39 -0.97 -6.29
N GLY A 217 -1.20 0.11 -6.16
CA GLY A 217 -2.27 0.39 -7.13
C GLY A 217 -3.42 -0.63 -7.11
N ARG A 218 -3.36 -1.61 -6.20
CA ARG A 218 -4.34 -2.64 -5.93
C ARG A 218 -4.52 -2.71 -4.42
N GLY A 219 -5.71 -3.12 -4.00
CA GLY A 219 -6.05 -3.17 -2.59
C GLY A 219 -6.29 -4.58 -2.06
N GLY A 220 -6.33 -4.64 -0.74
CA GLY A 220 -6.44 -5.85 0.06
C GLY A 220 -6.52 -5.48 1.54
N LYS A 221 -6.19 -6.40 2.44
CA LYS A 221 -5.99 -6.10 3.87
C LYS A 221 -4.55 -5.63 4.10
N ASP A 222 -4.22 -4.52 3.47
CA ASP A 222 -2.82 -4.12 3.27
C ASP A 222 -2.35 -3.05 4.26
N ILE A 223 -3.24 -2.55 5.13
CA ILE A 223 -2.96 -1.42 6.03
C ILE A 223 -2.81 -1.91 7.47
N LEU A 224 -1.65 -1.65 8.07
CA LEU A 224 -1.32 -1.99 9.45
C LEU A 224 -1.09 -0.69 10.26
N PRO A 225 -2.10 -0.19 11.00
CA PRO A 225 -1.94 0.95 11.90
C PRO A 225 -0.95 0.64 13.02
N LEU A 226 -0.07 1.58 13.40
CA LEU A 226 0.80 1.44 14.56
C LEU A 226 0.00 1.47 15.88
N TYR A 227 -1.02 2.33 15.97
CA TYR A 227 -1.85 2.44 17.17
C TYR A 227 -3.31 2.05 16.91
N ARG A 228 -3.96 1.50 17.94
CA ARG A 228 -5.37 1.11 17.95
C ARG A 228 -6.30 2.22 18.43
N ASN A 229 -5.75 3.37 18.81
CA ASN A 229 -6.49 4.55 19.23
C ASN A 229 -5.79 5.86 18.81
N ALA A 230 -6.57 6.94 18.66
CA ALA A 230 -6.05 8.25 18.25
C ALA A 230 -5.05 8.86 19.24
N GLY A 231 -5.18 8.51 20.53
CA GLY A 231 -4.29 8.95 21.60
C GLY A 231 -2.90 8.30 21.57
N ALA A 232 -2.70 7.27 20.73
CA ALA A 232 -1.45 6.53 20.62
C ALA A 232 -0.96 5.94 21.95
N THR A 233 -1.88 5.36 22.72
CA THR A 233 -1.59 4.66 23.99
C THR A 233 -1.68 3.15 23.84
N GLU A 234 -2.36 2.65 22.80
CA GLU A 234 -2.53 1.23 22.53
C GLU A 234 -1.82 0.87 21.23
N ALA A 235 -0.65 0.25 21.31
CA ALA A 235 0.08 -0.18 20.12
C ALA A 235 -0.55 -1.43 19.50
N ASN A 236 -0.56 -1.52 18.18
CA ASN A 236 -0.86 -2.71 17.42
C ASN A 236 0.36 -3.66 17.38
N ILE A 237 0.78 -4.08 18.57
CA ILE A 237 1.93 -4.96 18.79
C ILE A 237 1.51 -5.97 19.85
N PRO A 238 1.85 -7.27 19.71
CA PRO A 238 1.54 -8.28 20.71
C PRO A 238 1.99 -7.87 22.12
N PRO A 239 1.13 -8.08 23.14
CA PRO A 239 1.51 -7.88 24.53
C PRO A 239 2.80 -8.66 24.87
N GLY A 240 3.69 -8.06 25.65
CA GLY A 240 4.95 -8.67 26.07
C GLY A 240 6.08 -8.66 25.04
N LEU A 241 5.83 -8.41 23.75
CA LEU A 241 6.90 -8.35 22.74
C LEU A 241 7.89 -7.22 23.03
N LEU A 242 7.39 -6.01 23.30
CA LEU A 242 8.26 -4.87 23.61
C LEU A 242 9.04 -5.07 24.92
N ASP A 243 8.46 -5.75 25.91
CA ASP A 243 9.13 -6.08 27.16
C ASP A 243 10.24 -7.12 26.95
N LEU A 244 9.99 -8.12 26.11
CA LEU A 244 10.98 -9.12 25.71
C LEU A 244 12.16 -8.48 24.99
N LEU A 245 11.88 -7.62 23.99
CA LEU A 245 12.92 -6.87 23.28
C LEU A 245 13.67 -5.94 24.24
N SER A 246 12.96 -5.26 25.14
CA SER A 246 13.58 -4.34 26.10
C SER A 246 14.51 -5.08 27.07
N THR A 247 14.11 -6.28 27.51
CA THR A 247 14.92 -7.14 28.37
C THR A 247 16.16 -7.65 27.64
N ALA A 248 15.99 -8.12 26.39
CA ALA A 248 17.09 -8.61 25.57
C ALA A 248 18.14 -7.52 25.30
N TYR A 249 17.70 -6.29 25.03
CA TYR A 249 18.58 -5.16 24.73
C TYR A 249 19.02 -4.38 25.98
N ARG A 250 18.47 -4.68 27.15
CA ARG A 250 18.67 -3.93 28.41
C ARG A 250 18.37 -2.43 28.28
N LEU A 251 17.44 -2.08 27.39
CA LEU A 251 17.03 -0.72 27.05
C LEU A 251 15.56 -0.72 26.69
N ARG A 252 14.83 0.34 27.03
CA ARG A 252 13.41 0.46 26.68
C ARG A 252 13.24 0.53 25.15
N VAL A 253 12.42 -0.36 24.61
CA VAL A 253 11.96 -0.34 23.21
C VAL A 253 10.53 0.17 23.16
N THR A 254 10.30 1.27 22.45
CA THR A 254 8.97 1.84 22.23
C THR A 254 8.29 1.25 20.98
N PRO A 255 6.96 1.40 20.84
CA PRO A 255 6.28 1.08 19.57
C PRO A 255 6.91 1.80 18.37
N GLU A 256 7.33 3.04 18.55
CA GLU A 256 8.02 3.84 17.54
C GLU A 256 9.41 3.28 17.20
N ASP A 257 10.20 2.81 18.19
CA ASP A 257 11.47 2.13 17.93
C ASP A 257 11.25 0.85 17.13
N PHE A 258 10.23 0.07 17.47
CA PHE A 258 9.88 -1.16 16.75
C PHE A 258 9.48 -0.87 15.30
N LEU A 259 8.60 0.12 15.08
CA LEU A 259 8.19 0.53 13.74
C LEU A 259 9.36 1.07 12.91
N ALA A 260 10.27 1.79 13.57
CA ALA A 260 11.45 2.37 12.94
C ALA A 260 12.52 1.34 12.56
N TYR A 261 12.43 0.09 13.01
CA TYR A 261 13.29 -1.00 12.55
C TYR A 261 12.96 -1.41 11.11
N GLY A 262 13.28 -0.51 10.17
CA GLY A 262 12.83 -0.47 8.78
C GLY A 262 13.53 -1.44 7.83
N VAL A 263 13.78 -2.68 8.26
CA VAL A 263 14.38 -3.72 7.41
C VAL A 263 13.55 -3.96 6.14
N LEU A 264 12.24 -4.04 6.29
CA LEU A 264 11.31 -4.34 5.19
C LEU A 264 11.15 -3.16 4.22
N ALA A 265 11.59 -1.96 4.60
CA ALA A 265 11.55 -0.78 3.74
C ALA A 265 12.75 -0.71 2.76
N GLN A 266 13.64 -1.70 2.79
CA GLN A 266 14.84 -1.76 1.95
C GLN A 266 14.59 -2.63 0.71
N PRO A 267 14.84 -2.14 -0.52
CA PRO A 267 14.75 -2.97 -1.73
C PRO A 267 15.70 -4.18 -1.72
N ALA A 268 16.82 -4.09 -0.99
CA ALA A 268 17.73 -5.21 -0.81
C ALA A 268 17.09 -6.39 -0.05
N PHE A 269 16.06 -6.14 0.78
CA PHE A 269 15.33 -7.19 1.47
C PHE A 269 14.49 -8.01 0.47
N THR A 270 13.69 -7.35 -0.36
CA THR A 270 12.85 -8.01 -1.35
C THR A 270 13.69 -8.71 -2.42
N ALA A 271 14.79 -8.10 -2.86
CA ALA A 271 15.73 -8.73 -3.78
C ALA A 271 16.38 -9.99 -3.18
N ARG A 272 16.81 -9.95 -1.91
CA ARG A 272 17.44 -11.10 -1.24
C ARG A 272 16.46 -12.25 -1.00
N HIS A 273 15.22 -11.93 -0.65
CA HIS A 273 14.20 -12.91 -0.27
C HIS A 273 13.13 -13.12 -1.35
N ALA A 274 13.45 -12.83 -2.62
CA ALA A 274 12.48 -12.84 -3.71
C ALA A 274 11.73 -14.19 -3.82
N LYS A 275 12.47 -15.30 -3.67
CA LYS A 275 11.92 -16.65 -3.74
C LYS A 275 11.04 -16.97 -2.53
N GLU A 276 11.46 -16.59 -1.33
CA GLU A 276 10.67 -16.80 -0.12
C GLU A 276 9.40 -15.94 -0.14
N LEU A 277 9.45 -14.74 -0.73
CA LEU A 277 8.33 -13.82 -0.88
C LEU A 277 7.28 -14.28 -1.91
N GLU A 278 7.56 -15.27 -2.76
CA GLU A 278 6.53 -15.98 -3.54
C GLU A 278 5.49 -16.64 -2.63
N THR A 279 5.87 -16.94 -1.38
CA THR A 279 4.94 -17.41 -0.34
C THR A 279 4.05 -16.28 0.21
N ARG A 280 4.22 -15.01 -0.16
CA ARG A 280 3.36 -13.91 0.34
C ARG A 280 3.31 -13.82 1.88
N GLU A 281 4.25 -14.48 2.57
CA GLU A 281 4.45 -14.43 4.01
C GLU A 281 5.56 -13.44 4.25
N LEU A 282 5.20 -12.18 4.47
CA LEU A 282 6.17 -11.16 4.83
C LEU A 282 6.60 -11.36 6.27
N ARG A 283 7.87 -11.70 6.49
CA ARG A 283 8.44 -12.00 7.81
C ARG A 283 9.50 -10.98 8.19
N LEU A 284 9.60 -10.67 9.49
CA LEU A 284 10.52 -9.66 10.00
C LEU A 284 11.66 -10.32 10.79
N PRO A 285 12.93 -10.26 10.30
CA PRO A 285 14.06 -10.74 11.07
C PRO A 285 14.33 -9.84 12.28
N LEU A 286 14.21 -10.38 13.50
CA LEU A 286 14.53 -9.66 14.74
C LEU A 286 15.91 -10.06 15.26
N THR A 287 16.85 -9.12 15.22
CA THR A 287 18.21 -9.36 15.73
C THR A 287 18.25 -9.34 17.26
N LYS A 288 19.09 -10.18 17.88
CA LYS A 288 19.42 -10.09 19.31
C LYS A 288 20.50 -9.05 19.62
N ASP A 289 21.24 -8.60 18.59
CA ASP A 289 22.26 -7.56 18.72
C ASP A 289 21.60 -6.18 18.74
N PHE A 290 21.63 -5.53 19.90
CA PHE A 290 21.10 -4.19 20.09
C PHE A 290 21.81 -3.14 19.21
N ALA A 291 23.13 -3.24 19.01
CA ALA A 291 23.86 -2.27 18.21
C ALA A 291 23.41 -2.31 16.75
N LEU A 292 23.18 -3.51 16.22
CA LEU A 292 22.60 -3.71 14.89
C LEU A 292 21.15 -3.21 14.83
N PHE A 293 20.33 -3.56 15.83
CA PHE A 293 18.94 -3.09 15.92
C PHE A 293 18.87 -1.56 15.89
N ALA A 294 19.65 -0.89 16.76
CA ALA A 294 19.68 0.57 16.87
C ALA A 294 20.13 1.23 15.56
N LYS A 295 21.15 0.68 14.90
CA LYS A 295 21.62 1.20 13.60
C LYS A 295 20.53 1.15 12.53
N VAL A 296 19.82 0.02 12.41
CA VAL A 296 18.72 -0.14 11.45
C VAL A 296 17.54 0.75 11.83
N ARG A 297 17.21 0.81 13.12
CA ARG A 297 16.17 1.68 13.67
C ARG A 297 16.43 3.15 13.32
N ASP A 298 17.64 3.64 13.52
CA ASP A 298 17.95 5.06 13.28
C ASP A 298 17.83 5.43 11.80
N ILE A 299 18.18 4.50 10.90
CA ILE A 299 17.95 4.65 9.45
C ILE A 299 16.44 4.67 9.17
N GLY A 300 15.67 3.72 9.71
CA GLY A 300 14.24 3.66 9.46
C GLY A 300 13.46 4.83 10.09
N ALA A 301 13.86 5.34 11.26
CA ALA A 301 13.33 6.57 11.84
C ALA A 301 13.54 7.77 10.90
N ARG A 302 14.71 7.86 10.27
CA ARG A 302 14.99 8.88 9.25
C ARG A 302 14.15 8.67 7.99
N LEU A 303 13.95 7.44 7.53
CA LEU A 303 13.05 7.14 6.41
C LEU A 303 11.61 7.54 6.73
N LEU A 304 11.09 7.18 7.90
CA LEU A 304 9.75 7.55 8.36
C LEU A 304 9.59 9.08 8.44
N TRP A 305 10.60 9.80 8.91
CA TRP A 305 10.58 11.27 8.90
C TRP A 305 10.46 11.83 7.49
N LEU A 306 11.25 11.32 6.54
CA LEU A 306 11.22 11.76 5.13
C LEU A 306 9.91 11.39 4.44
N HIS A 307 9.45 10.14 4.58
CA HIS A 307 8.23 9.62 3.96
C HIS A 307 6.95 10.21 4.54
N THR A 308 7.05 10.87 5.70
CA THR A 308 5.94 11.62 6.32
C THR A 308 6.10 13.13 6.14
N TYR A 309 6.97 13.56 5.22
CA TYR A 309 7.21 14.96 4.88
C TYR A 309 7.54 15.82 6.12
N GLY A 310 8.24 15.22 7.07
CA GLY A 310 8.69 15.89 8.28
C GLY A 310 7.67 15.91 9.41
N GLU A 311 6.52 15.26 9.27
CA GLU A 311 5.45 15.35 10.27
C GLU A 311 5.57 14.35 11.43
N ARG A 312 6.29 13.24 11.24
CA ARG A 312 6.53 12.19 12.24
C ARG A 312 8.03 11.94 12.39
N PHE A 313 8.47 11.35 13.50
CA PHE A 313 9.89 11.05 13.76
C PHE A 313 10.82 12.26 13.59
N VAL A 314 10.35 13.45 14.00
CA VAL A 314 11.08 14.72 13.84
C VAL A 314 12.40 14.66 14.62
N PRO A 315 13.56 14.77 13.94
CA PRO A 315 14.85 14.75 14.62
C PRO A 315 15.00 15.91 15.59
N ARG A 316 15.78 15.72 16.67
CA ARG A 316 16.07 16.78 17.63
C ARG A 316 16.64 18.01 16.92
N GLY A 317 16.10 19.19 17.25
CA GLY A 317 16.50 20.47 16.64
C GLY A 317 15.88 20.75 15.27
N ARG A 318 14.99 19.88 14.75
CA ARG A 318 14.19 20.13 13.54
C ARG A 318 12.77 20.53 13.91
N GLN A 319 12.12 21.29 13.03
CA GLN A 319 10.71 21.63 13.16
C GLN A 319 9.83 20.59 12.46
N ARG A 320 8.64 20.36 13.02
CA ARG A 320 7.63 19.48 12.41
C ARG A 320 7.18 20.05 11.06
N GLY A 321 6.99 19.16 10.07
CA GLY A 321 6.55 19.50 8.72
C GLY A 321 7.66 20.09 7.85
N GLN A 322 8.92 20.10 8.31
CA GLN A 322 10.06 20.58 7.54
C GLN A 322 11.01 19.44 7.22
N ILE A 323 11.28 19.28 5.92
CA ILE A 323 12.38 18.47 5.41
C ILE A 323 13.46 19.41 4.89
N PRO A 324 14.73 19.25 5.30
CA PRO A 324 15.82 20.08 4.80
C PRO A 324 15.89 20.01 3.28
N PRO A 325 16.09 21.13 2.59
CA PRO A 325 16.29 21.13 1.14
C PRO A 325 17.47 20.21 0.81
N ARG A 326 17.25 19.30 -0.14
CA ARG A 326 18.27 18.39 -0.67
C ARG A 326 18.82 18.99 -1.97
N ALA A 327 19.95 18.46 -2.41
CA ALA A 327 20.58 18.88 -3.65
C ALA A 327 19.70 18.56 -4.87
N ALA A 328 18.97 17.44 -4.84
CA ALA A 328 18.07 17.02 -5.92
C ALA A 328 16.99 18.06 -6.20
N LYS A 329 16.90 18.50 -7.45
CA LYS A 329 15.87 19.41 -7.95
C LYS A 329 15.17 18.80 -9.16
N CYS A 330 13.90 19.14 -9.34
CA CYS A 330 13.23 18.98 -10.61
C CYS A 330 13.80 20.02 -11.59
N ILE A 331 14.51 19.54 -12.62
CA ILE A 331 15.12 20.36 -13.67
C ILE A 331 14.15 20.53 -14.84
N LYS A 332 13.48 19.44 -15.22
CA LYS A 332 12.40 19.42 -16.20
C LYS A 332 11.21 18.70 -15.57
N ALA A 333 10.06 19.36 -15.52
CA ALA A 333 8.84 18.76 -15.00
C ALA A 333 8.41 17.58 -15.87
N VAL A 334 7.84 16.55 -15.24
CA VAL A 334 7.16 15.48 -15.95
C VAL A 334 5.90 16.06 -16.60
N PRO A 335 5.66 15.86 -17.91
CA PRO A 335 4.44 16.32 -18.56
C PRO A 335 3.18 15.72 -17.92
N GLY A 336 2.14 16.53 -17.79
CA GLY A 336 0.85 16.09 -17.24
C GLY A 336 -0.20 15.70 -18.29
N GLU A 337 0.12 15.90 -19.58
CA GLU A 337 -0.77 15.56 -20.69
C GLU A 337 -0.82 14.04 -20.91
N PRO A 338 -1.94 13.47 -21.38
CA PRO A 338 -2.07 12.02 -21.61
C PRO A 338 -0.97 11.42 -22.48
N ASP A 339 -0.63 12.09 -23.59
CA ASP A 339 0.39 11.64 -24.55
C ASP A 339 1.83 11.77 -24.00
N GLY A 340 2.02 12.55 -22.93
CA GLY A 340 3.30 12.77 -22.27
C GLY A 340 3.43 12.05 -20.92
N TYR A 341 2.48 11.17 -20.59
CA TYR A 341 2.49 10.44 -19.32
C TYR A 341 3.71 9.50 -19.25
N PRO A 342 4.46 9.49 -18.14
CA PRO A 342 5.70 8.71 -18.08
C PRO A 342 5.39 7.20 -17.99
N GLU A 343 5.86 6.44 -18.98
CA GLU A 343 5.78 4.97 -18.98
C GLU A 343 7.09 4.29 -18.57
N SER A 344 8.19 5.05 -18.48
CA SER A 344 9.51 4.55 -18.14
C SER A 344 10.26 5.51 -17.23
N PHE A 345 11.28 4.98 -16.53
CA PHE A 345 12.21 5.76 -15.76
C PHE A 345 13.61 5.14 -15.86
N ASP A 346 14.63 5.99 -15.79
CA ASP A 346 16.03 5.56 -15.79
C ASP A 346 16.87 6.43 -14.85
N TYR A 347 17.88 5.82 -14.25
CA TYR A 347 18.86 6.53 -13.43
C TYR A 347 20.25 6.34 -14.04
N ASN A 348 20.93 7.45 -14.31
CA ASN A 348 22.29 7.46 -14.81
C ASN A 348 23.26 7.82 -13.68
N ASP A 349 24.00 6.82 -13.20
CA ASP A 349 24.92 6.98 -12.06
C ASP A 349 26.05 7.99 -12.32
N ALA A 350 26.63 7.98 -13.52
CA ALA A 350 27.72 8.88 -13.90
C ALA A 350 27.31 10.36 -13.87
N THR A 351 26.06 10.66 -14.26
CA THR A 351 25.54 12.03 -14.29
C THR A 351 24.67 12.38 -13.07
N ARG A 352 24.34 11.40 -12.22
CA ARG A 352 23.41 11.55 -11.09
C ARG A 352 22.08 12.16 -11.51
N LYS A 353 21.57 11.71 -12.66
CA LYS A 353 20.29 12.16 -13.22
C LYS A 353 19.27 11.04 -13.16
N LEU A 354 18.10 11.36 -12.61
CA LEU A 354 16.91 10.53 -12.69
C LEU A 354 15.99 11.10 -13.76
N ARG A 355 15.59 10.26 -14.70
CA ARG A 355 14.60 10.56 -15.73
C ARG A 355 13.32 9.79 -15.45
N VAL A 356 12.19 10.47 -15.59
CA VAL A 356 10.86 9.89 -15.43
C VAL A 356 10.03 10.35 -16.63
N GLY A 357 9.92 9.48 -17.65
CA GLY A 357 9.51 9.87 -18.98
C GLY A 357 10.36 11.04 -19.48
N GLU A 358 9.70 12.16 -19.77
CA GLU A 358 10.36 13.39 -20.19
C GLU A 358 10.86 14.30 -19.06
N GLY A 359 10.53 13.99 -17.80
CA GLY A 359 10.99 14.75 -16.65
C GLY A 359 12.44 14.43 -16.28
N GLU A 360 13.16 15.43 -15.76
CA GLU A 360 14.55 15.28 -15.32
C GLU A 360 14.75 15.82 -13.91
N PHE A 361 15.45 15.05 -13.08
CA PHE A 361 15.79 15.41 -11.70
C PHE A 361 17.30 15.28 -11.47
N HIS A 362 17.92 16.30 -10.87
CA HIS A 362 19.37 16.36 -10.67
C HIS A 362 19.79 17.31 -9.52
N PRO A 363 20.86 17.03 -8.78
CA PRO A 363 21.53 15.72 -8.63
C PRO A 363 20.78 14.77 -7.69
N VAL A 364 20.52 13.55 -8.17
CA VAL A 364 19.98 12.46 -7.36
C VAL A 364 21.15 11.56 -6.94
N SER A 365 21.37 11.41 -5.64
CA SER A 365 22.38 10.48 -5.13
C SER A 365 21.87 9.04 -5.19
N PRO A 366 22.75 8.04 -5.40
CA PRO A 366 22.39 6.62 -5.42
C PRO A 366 21.70 6.12 -4.14
#